data_AF-A0A0T5PH56-F1
#
_entry.id   AF-A0A0T5PH56-F1
#
_cell.length_a   1.000
_cell.length_b   1.000
_cell.length_c   1.000
_cell.angle_alpha   90.00
_cell.angle_beta   90.00
_cell.angle_gamma   90.00
#
_symmetry.space_group_name_H-M   'P 1'
#
loop_
_entity.id
_entity.type
_entity.pdbx_description
1 polymer ?
#
loop_
_entity_poly.entity_id
_entity_poly.type
_entity_poly.pdbx_seq_one_letter_code
_entity_poly.pdbx_strand_id
1 'polypeptide(L)' 'MKKSIPTIIAVAAALALTGCSTLDTNRYTYQLDEERMKQAPALTRTAAHTGHVVWVNPPQKRVKAEQK' A
#
# COMPACT_ATOMS: atom_id res chain seq x y z
N MET A 1 28.02 -40.68 -8.46
CA MET A 1 28.01 -39.19 -8.40
C MET A 1 27.49 -38.49 -9.68
N LYS A 2 27.07 -39.18 -10.75
CA LYS A 2 26.59 -38.53 -12.00
C LYS A 2 25.11 -38.11 -12.00
N LYS A 3 24.29 -38.66 -11.09
CA LYS A 3 22.83 -38.42 -11.04
C LYS A 3 22.42 -37.16 -10.25
N SER A 4 23.32 -36.58 -9.47
CA SER A 4 23.04 -35.41 -8.62
C SER A 4 23.11 -34.07 -9.37
N ILE A 5 23.90 -33.99 -10.44
CA ILE A 5 24.06 -32.78 -11.25
C ILE A 5 22.74 -32.36 -11.94
N PRO A 6 21.99 -33.24 -12.63
CA PRO A 6 20.75 -32.82 -13.28
C PRO A 6 19.67 -32.41 -12.26
N THR A 7 19.68 -32.98 -11.05
CA THR A 7 18.73 -32.66 -9.99
C THR A 7 18.95 -31.24 -9.46
N ILE A 8 20.21 -30.83 -9.28
CA ILE A 8 20.56 -29.48 -8.81
C ILE A 8 20.10 -28.43 -9.82
N ILE A 9 20.30 -28.69 -11.12
CA ILE A 9 19.87 -27.79 -12.19
C ILE A 9 18.34 -27.66 -12.23
N ALA A 10 17.63 -28.78 -12.10
CA ALA A 10 16.16 -28.78 -12.07
C ALA A 10 15.61 -27.99 -10.88
N VAL A 11 16.23 -28.11 -9.69
CA VAL A 11 15.82 -27.36 -8.49
C VAL A 11 16.12 -25.86 -8.64
N ALA A 12 17.28 -25.49 -9.18
CA ALA A 12 17.62 -24.09 -9.43
C ALA A 12 16.67 -23.44 -10.46
N ALA A 13 16.31 -24.17 -11.52
CA ALA A 13 15.34 -23.72 -12.51
C ALA A 13 13.93 -23.57 -11.91
N ALA A 14 13.51 -24.50 -11.06
CA ALA A 14 12.22 -24.40 -10.36
C ALA A 14 12.16 -23.18 -9.43
N LEU A 15 13.26 -22.89 -8.72
CA LEU A 15 13.36 -21.72 -7.84
C LEU A 15 13.37 -20.39 -8.61
N ALA A 16 13.94 -20.36 -9.82
CA ALA A 16 13.90 -19.19 -10.69
C ALA A 16 12.50 -18.93 -11.28
N LEU A 17 11.74 -19.99 -11.55
CA LEU A 17 10.35 -19.91 -12.03
C LEU A 17 9.37 -19.47 -10.93
N THR A 18 9.64 -19.84 -9.68
CA THR A 18 8.99 -19.23 -8.52
C THR A 18 9.62 -17.85 -8.27
N GLY A 19 9.38 -16.92 -9.20
CA GLY A 19 9.87 -15.55 -9.09
C GLY A 19 9.55 -15.00 -7.71
N CYS A 20 10.60 -14.60 -6.98
CA CYS A 20 10.45 -13.96 -5.68
C CYS A 20 9.67 -12.66 -5.91
N SER A 21 8.37 -12.65 -5.57
CA SER A 21 7.59 -11.44 -5.60
C SER A 21 8.11 -10.55 -4.48
N THR A 22 8.99 -9.63 -4.83
CA THR A 22 9.41 -8.60 -3.90
C THR A 22 8.19 -7.70 -3.71
N LEU A 23 7.50 -7.89 -2.58
CA LEU A 23 6.48 -6.96 -2.13
C LEU A 23 7.25 -5.68 -1.79
N ASP A 24 7.32 -4.77 -2.75
CA ASP A 24 8.03 -3.51 -2.59
C ASP A 24 7.20 -2.59 -1.69
N THR A 25 7.30 -2.84 -0.40
CA THR A 25 6.64 -2.08 0.67
C THR A 25 7.09 -0.63 0.68
N ASN A 26 8.18 -0.30 -0.03
CA ASN A 26 8.75 1.04 -0.10
C ASN A 26 8.37 1.80 -1.37
N ARG A 27 7.57 1.22 -2.29
CA ARG A 27 7.10 1.94 -3.50
C ARG A 27 6.05 2.99 -3.22
N TYR A 28 5.31 2.87 -2.13
CA TYR A 28 4.15 3.72 -1.86
C TYR A 28 4.13 4.19 -0.42
N THR A 29 3.86 5.48 -0.23
CA THR A 29 3.64 6.07 1.09
C THR A 29 2.24 6.67 1.16
N TYR A 30 1.66 6.68 2.36
CA TYR A 30 0.36 7.30 2.62
C TYR A 30 0.59 8.76 2.99
N GLN A 31 0.03 9.67 2.19
CA GLN A 31 0.05 11.09 2.46
C GLN A 31 -1.37 11.61 2.68
N LEU A 32 -1.49 12.69 3.44
CA LEU A 32 -2.76 13.39 3.63
C LEU A 32 -3.29 13.90 2.29
N ASP A 33 -4.59 13.71 2.06
CA ASP A 33 -5.27 14.17 0.85
C ASP A 33 -5.87 15.56 1.08
N GLU A 34 -5.08 16.60 0.79
CA GLU A 34 -5.49 18.01 1.00
C GLU A 34 -6.72 18.41 0.16
N GLU A 35 -6.92 17.82 -1.01
CA GLU A 35 -8.08 18.16 -1.86
C GLU A 35 -9.38 17.66 -1.23
N ARG A 36 -9.36 16.44 -0.67
CA ARG A 36 -10.50 15.92 0.09
C ARG A 36 -10.69 16.62 1.42
N MET A 37 -9.61 17.06 2.08
CA MET A 37 -9.70 17.87 3.30
C MET A 37 -10.46 19.18 3.06
N LYS A 38 -10.27 19.82 1.90
CA LYS A 38 -11.02 21.03 1.51
C LYS A 38 -12.52 20.78 1.29
N GLN A 39 -12.92 19.54 0.97
CA GLN A 39 -14.31 19.12 0.79
C GLN A 39 -14.99 18.65 2.08
N ALA A 40 -14.22 18.41 3.15
CA ALA A 40 -14.72 17.97 4.44
C ALA A 40 -15.51 19.00 5.30
N PRO A 41 -15.55 20.33 5.05
CA PRO A 41 -16.17 21.27 6.00
C PRO A 41 -17.72 21.26 6.00
N ALA A 42 -18.37 20.27 5.39
CA ALA A 42 -19.83 20.20 5.32
C ALA A 42 -20.49 19.18 6.26
N LEU A 43 -19.78 18.14 6.72
CA LEU A 43 -20.40 17.03 7.45
C LEU A 43 -20.94 17.42 8.84
N THR A 44 -20.32 18.40 9.49
CA THR A 44 -20.72 18.87 10.83
C THR A 44 -21.68 20.07 10.77
N ARG A 45 -21.78 20.75 9.62
CA ARG A 45 -22.58 21.99 9.48
C ARG A 45 -24.05 21.72 9.17
N THR A 46 -24.37 20.56 8.60
CA THR A 46 -25.75 20.16 8.25
C THR A 46 -26.33 19.11 9.21
N ALA A 47 -25.58 18.71 10.23
CA ALA A 47 -26.06 17.73 11.21
C ALA A 47 -27.27 18.31 11.98
N ALA A 48 -28.39 17.58 11.95
CA ALA A 48 -29.64 17.98 12.60
C ALA A 48 -29.52 18.12 14.14
N HIS A 49 -28.42 17.64 14.72
CA HIS A 49 -28.12 17.71 16.15
C HIS A 49 -26.87 18.57 16.34
N THR A 50 -27.07 19.86 16.65
CA THR A 50 -26.07 20.94 16.80
C THR A 50 -25.08 20.78 17.97
N GLY A 51 -24.81 19.55 18.44
CA GLY A 51 -23.94 19.29 19.59
C GLY A 51 -22.96 18.12 19.44
N HIS A 52 -23.00 17.36 18.33
CA HIS A 52 -22.15 16.18 18.17
C HIS A 52 -20.97 16.47 17.24
N VAL A 53 -19.78 16.62 17.83
CA VAL A 53 -18.52 16.65 17.07
C VAL A 53 -18.15 15.22 16.70
N VAL A 54 -18.26 14.87 15.42
CA VAL A 54 -17.77 13.61 14.90
C VAL A 54 -16.32 13.80 14.45
N TRP A 55 -15.39 13.18 15.17
CA TRP A 55 -14.00 13.11 14.75
C TRP A 55 -13.86 12.07 13.65
N VAL A 56 -13.61 12.53 12.43
CA VAL A 56 -13.33 11.66 11.28
C VAL A 56 -11.84 11.59 11.05
N ASN A 57 -11.35 10.40 10.71
CA ASN A 57 -9.96 10.21 10.33
C ASN A 57 -9.69 11.01 9.03
N PRO A 58 -8.59 11.77 8.94
CA PRO A 58 -8.33 12.56 7.75
C PRO A 58 -8.15 11.66 6.52
N PRO A 59 -8.69 12.04 5.35
CA PRO A 59 -8.53 11.29 4.12
C PRO A 59 -7.04 11.21 3.75
N GLN A 60 -6.64 10.01 3.33
CA GLN A 60 -5.28 9.72 2.90
C GLN A 60 -5.28 9.19 1.46
N LYS A 61 -4.23 9.51 0.71
CA LYS A 61 -3.97 9.00 -0.63
C LYS A 61 -2.64 8.24 -0.67
N ARG A 62 -2.58 7.21 -1.51
CA ARG A 62 -1.34 6.47 -1.79
C ARG A 62 -0.57 7.20 -2.88
N VAL A 63 0.64 7.64 -2.57
CA VAL A 63 1.55 8.24 -3.55
C VAL A 63 2.78 7.36 -3.72
N LYS A 64 3.43 7.42 -4.88
CA LYS A 64 4.71 6.74 -5.08
C LYS A 64 5.73 7.38 -4.14
N ALA A 65 6.46 6.58 -3.38
CA ALA A 65 7.54 7.10 -2.55
C ALA A 65 8.69 7.50 -3.47
N GLU A 66 9.20 8.73 -3.32
CA GLU A 66 10.42 9.12 -4.00
C GLU A 66 11.57 8.29 -3.42
N GLN A 67 12.24 7.51 -4.27
CA GLN A 67 13.47 6.82 -3.90
C GLN A 67 14.54 7.90 -3.69
N LYS A 68 14.82 8.22 -2.43
CA LYS A 68 15.89 9.14 -2.04
C LYS A 68 17.25 8.50 -2.20
#